data_AF-A0A962WAK2-F1
#
_entry.id   AF-A0A962WAK2-F1
#
_cell.length_a   1.000
_cell.length_b   1.000
_cell.length_c   1.000
_cell.angle_alpha   90.00
_cell.angle_beta   90.00
_cell.angle_gamma   90.00
#
_symmetry.space_group_name_H-M   'P 1'
#
loop_
_entity.id
_entity.type
_entity.pdbx_description
1 polymer ?
#
loop_
_entity_poly.entity_id
_entity_poly.type
_entity_poly.pdbx_seq_one_letter_code
_entity_poly.pdbx_strand_id
1 'polypeptide(L)'
;LDHILGGEAMIGQGWKMLMTALAAGRGISLPSQSAASAAFCARATGAYARIRSQFGIPIGMFEGIRKHLADLAANAYLIDAARRLTVAALDEGHKPSVVSAIMKYHATERMRDSVEKAMDIHGGKGIIDGPRNYLGGHYRSVPIGITVEGANILTRNLMIFGQGAIRSHPYMLDELLALSDDDRERGLDAFDKTFWKHVAHAIGNGFRAWGRGWTGGGFAPA
;
A
#
# COMPACT_ATOMS: atom_id res chain seq x y z
N LEU A 1 31.45 16.20 15.69
CA LEU A 1 30.18 15.60 16.17
C LEU A 1 28.97 16.39 15.66
N ASP A 2 29.15 17.63 15.23
CA ASP A 2 28.09 18.60 14.89
C ASP A 2 27.22 18.25 13.67
N HIS A 3 27.67 17.32 12.83
CA HIS A 3 26.91 16.85 11.65
C HIS A 3 26.07 15.59 11.92
N ILE A 4 26.06 15.08 13.15
CA ILE A 4 25.30 13.88 13.50
C ILE A 4 23.83 14.26 13.68
N LEU A 5 22.98 13.71 12.79
CA LEU A 5 21.52 13.83 12.88
C LEU A 5 21.02 13.24 14.21
N GLY A 6 20.39 14.08 15.03
CA GLY A 6 19.90 13.72 16.36
C GLY A 6 20.95 13.78 17.48
N GLY A 7 22.17 14.24 17.19
CA GLY A 7 23.24 14.45 18.18
C GLY A 7 23.87 13.15 18.68
N GLU A 8 24.69 13.27 19.73
CA GLU A 8 25.48 12.17 20.29
C GLU A 8 24.61 10.98 20.76
N ALA A 9 23.41 11.26 21.30
CA ALA A 9 22.46 10.25 21.74
C ALA A 9 21.94 9.32 20.62
N MET A 10 22.06 9.75 19.36
CA MET A 10 21.61 8.98 18.18
C MET A 10 22.75 8.26 17.46
N ILE A 11 23.97 8.29 18.00
CA ILE A 11 25.08 7.47 17.50
C ILE A 11 24.67 5.99 17.59
N GLY A 12 24.80 5.26 16.47
CA GLY A 12 24.36 3.86 16.35
C GLY A 12 22.86 3.66 16.10
N GLN A 13 22.04 4.72 16.13
CA GLN A 13 20.58 4.64 15.94
C GLN A 13 20.13 4.96 14.50
N GLY A 14 21.04 4.95 13.53
CA GLY A 14 20.79 5.30 12.13
C GLY A 14 19.65 4.52 11.48
N TRP A 15 19.59 3.21 11.74
CA TRP A 15 18.53 2.34 11.21
C TRP A 15 17.14 2.75 11.70
N LYS A 16 17.00 3.06 12.99
CA LYS A 16 15.74 3.50 13.59
C LYS A 16 15.26 4.83 12.99
N MET A 17 16.19 5.76 12.79
CA MET A 17 15.89 7.05 12.14
C MET A 17 15.46 6.85 10.69
N LEU A 18 16.19 6.04 9.92
CA LEU A 18 15.85 5.71 8.54
C LEU A 18 14.44 5.09 8.46
N MET A 19 14.15 4.08 9.28
CA MET A 19 12.84 3.41 9.27
C MET A 19 11.68 4.37 9.60
N THR A 20 11.93 5.34 10.47
CA THR A 20 10.94 6.38 10.82
C THR A 20 10.69 7.31 9.63
N ALA A 21 11.75 7.77 8.95
CA ALA A 21 11.62 8.59 7.75
C ALA A 21 10.87 7.83 6.63
N LEU A 22 11.22 6.56 6.42
CA LEU A 22 10.57 5.73 5.39
C LEU A 22 9.08 5.47 5.70
N ALA A 23 8.70 5.43 6.98
CA ALA A 23 7.30 5.30 7.37
C ALA A 23 6.47 6.52 6.94
N ALA A 24 7.02 7.73 7.07
CA ALA A 24 6.39 8.95 6.56
C ALA A 24 6.30 8.95 5.02
N GLY A 25 7.34 8.47 4.34
CA GLY A 25 7.35 8.29 2.88
C GLY A 25 6.21 7.39 2.39
N ARG A 26 6.02 6.25 3.05
CA ARG A 26 4.95 5.27 2.74
C ARG A 26 3.55 5.72 3.15
N GLY A 27 3.42 6.33 4.33
CA GLY A 27 2.11 6.67 4.91
C GLY A 27 1.51 7.98 4.40
N ILE A 28 2.36 8.92 3.94
CA ILE A 28 1.93 10.30 3.66
C ILE A 28 2.33 10.71 2.24
N SER A 29 3.64 10.71 1.94
CA SER A 29 4.18 11.34 0.73
C SER A 29 3.72 10.64 -0.56
N LEU A 30 4.09 9.37 -0.73
CA LEU A 30 3.77 8.61 -1.96
C LEU A 30 2.27 8.41 -2.17
N PRO A 31 1.44 8.13 -1.14
CA PRO A 31 -0.01 8.10 -1.30
C PRO A 31 -0.60 9.44 -1.74
N SER A 32 -0.11 10.56 -1.21
CA SER A 32 -0.59 11.90 -1.59
C SER A 32 -0.22 12.25 -3.03
N GLN A 33 1.02 11.95 -3.45
CA GLN A 33 1.44 12.08 -4.85
C GLN A 33 0.56 11.23 -5.79
N SER A 34 0.30 9.99 -5.40
CA SER A 34 -0.50 9.05 -6.18
C SER A 34 -1.96 9.52 -6.30
N ALA A 35 -2.54 10.05 -5.23
CA ALA A 35 -3.88 10.64 -5.24
C ALA A 35 -3.95 11.84 -6.19
N ALA A 36 -2.99 12.76 -6.09
CA ALA A 36 -2.91 13.93 -6.96
C ALA A 36 -2.77 13.53 -8.44
N SER A 37 -1.90 12.56 -8.74
CA SER A 37 -1.70 12.07 -10.10
C SER A 37 -2.96 11.38 -10.66
N ALA A 38 -3.62 10.52 -9.87
CA ALA A 38 -4.86 9.86 -10.30
C ALA A 38 -5.99 10.87 -10.55
N ALA A 39 -6.17 11.85 -9.65
CA ALA A 39 -7.15 12.91 -9.82
C ALA A 39 -6.85 13.79 -11.04
N PHE A 40 -5.57 14.11 -11.27
CA PHE A 40 -5.13 14.84 -12.46
C PHE A 40 -5.44 14.07 -13.75
N CYS A 41 -5.08 12.78 -13.80
CA CYS A 41 -5.39 11.89 -14.91
C CYS A 41 -6.90 11.84 -15.18
N ALA A 42 -7.74 11.63 -14.16
CA ALA A 42 -9.19 11.61 -14.30
C ALA A 42 -9.74 12.93 -14.87
N ARG A 43 -9.29 14.08 -14.35
CA ARG A 43 -9.76 15.40 -14.77
C ARG A 43 -9.32 15.75 -16.18
N ALA A 44 -8.02 15.63 -16.47
CA ALA A 44 -7.45 15.99 -17.77
C ALA A 44 -8.01 15.09 -18.88
N THR A 45 -8.08 13.78 -18.62
CA THR A 45 -8.59 12.80 -19.59
C THR A 45 -10.09 12.93 -19.79
N GLY A 46 -10.87 13.16 -18.74
CA GLY A 46 -12.30 13.44 -18.86
C GLY A 46 -12.60 14.68 -19.70
N ALA A 47 -11.77 15.73 -19.59
CA ALA A 47 -11.88 16.91 -20.45
C ALA A 47 -11.49 16.59 -21.90
N TYR A 48 -10.36 15.92 -22.12
CA TYR A 48 -9.88 15.53 -23.44
C TYR A 48 -10.90 14.66 -24.19
N ALA A 49 -11.50 13.69 -23.52
CA ALA A 49 -12.47 12.77 -24.10
C ALA A 49 -13.76 13.46 -24.58
N ARG A 50 -14.10 14.63 -24.01
CA ARG A 50 -15.25 15.44 -24.44
C ARG A 50 -14.96 16.29 -25.68
N ILE A 51 -13.73 16.77 -25.84
CA ILE A 51 -13.37 17.71 -26.92
C ILE A 51 -12.76 17.01 -28.14
N ARG A 52 -12.13 15.85 -27.95
CA ARG A 52 -11.53 15.08 -29.04
C ARG A 52 -12.63 14.30 -29.76
N SER A 53 -12.74 14.49 -31.07
CA SER A 53 -13.69 13.75 -31.91
C SER A 53 -13.02 12.78 -32.86
N GLN A 54 -13.58 11.58 -32.99
CA GLN A 54 -13.26 10.59 -34.02
C GLN A 54 -14.53 9.90 -34.48
N PHE A 55 -14.56 9.47 -35.75
CA PHE A 55 -15.74 8.86 -36.36
C PHE A 55 -17.02 9.70 -36.19
N GLY A 56 -16.87 11.04 -36.29
CA GLY A 56 -17.99 11.98 -36.24
C GLY A 56 -18.54 12.30 -34.85
N ILE A 57 -18.03 11.71 -33.77
CA ILE A 57 -18.50 11.96 -32.39
C ILE A 57 -17.35 12.17 -31.40
N PRO A 58 -17.60 12.79 -30.23
CA PRO A 58 -16.62 12.85 -29.15
C PRO A 58 -16.19 11.45 -28.70
N ILE A 59 -14.89 11.24 -28.47
CA ILE A 59 -14.36 9.91 -28.12
C ILE A 59 -14.92 9.38 -26.80
N GLY A 60 -15.34 10.26 -25.89
CA GLY A 60 -16.01 9.89 -24.63
C GLY A 60 -17.34 9.15 -24.80
N MET A 61 -17.90 9.09 -26.01
CA MET A 61 -19.12 8.33 -26.31
C MET A 61 -18.84 6.84 -26.56
N PHE A 62 -17.60 6.46 -26.89
CA PHE A 62 -17.23 5.06 -27.11
C PHE A 62 -17.17 4.30 -25.77
N GLU A 63 -17.71 3.08 -25.74
CA GLU A 63 -17.73 2.24 -24.53
C GLU A 63 -16.32 1.95 -24.01
N GLY A 64 -15.38 1.61 -24.91
CA GLY A 64 -13.99 1.35 -24.52
C GLY A 64 -13.33 2.55 -23.82
N ILE A 65 -13.65 3.79 -24.22
CA ILE A 65 -13.16 5.00 -23.55
C ILE A 65 -13.88 5.20 -22.20
N ARG A 66 -15.20 4.98 -22.14
CA ARG A 66 -15.98 5.12 -20.91
C ARG A 66 -15.53 4.16 -19.81
N LYS A 67 -15.17 2.92 -20.14
CA LYS A 67 -14.59 1.97 -19.19
C LYS A 67 -13.33 2.54 -18.52
N HIS A 68 -12.40 3.05 -19.33
CA HIS A 68 -11.15 3.63 -18.82
C HIS A 68 -11.41 4.89 -17.99
N LEU A 69 -12.33 5.76 -18.42
CA LEU A 69 -12.73 6.94 -17.63
C LEU A 69 -13.35 6.56 -16.27
N ALA A 70 -14.15 5.48 -16.22
CA ALA A 70 -14.71 4.96 -14.98
C ALA A 70 -13.61 4.45 -14.04
N ASP A 71 -12.64 3.70 -14.57
CA ASP A 71 -11.49 3.21 -13.79
C ASP A 71 -10.64 4.36 -13.24
N LEU A 72 -10.41 5.43 -14.01
CA LEU A 72 -9.70 6.63 -13.54
C LEU A 72 -10.43 7.29 -12.37
N ALA A 73 -11.74 7.47 -12.48
CA ALA A 73 -12.55 8.05 -11.41
C ALA A 73 -12.56 7.15 -10.16
N ALA A 74 -12.72 5.85 -10.34
CA ALA A 74 -12.70 4.87 -9.25
C ALA A 74 -11.34 4.86 -8.52
N ASN A 75 -10.23 4.84 -9.27
CA ASN A 75 -8.89 4.91 -8.67
C ASN A 75 -8.70 6.21 -7.88
N ALA A 76 -9.08 7.38 -8.43
CA ALA A 76 -8.98 8.65 -7.72
C ALA A 76 -9.78 8.64 -6.40
N TYR A 77 -11.01 8.12 -6.43
CA TYR A 77 -11.85 7.99 -5.24
C TYR A 77 -11.24 7.06 -4.19
N LEU A 78 -10.83 5.85 -4.60
CA LEU A 78 -10.29 4.83 -3.69
C LEU A 78 -9.01 5.30 -3.01
N ILE A 79 -8.09 5.93 -3.74
CA ILE A 79 -6.83 6.42 -3.16
C ILE A 79 -7.11 7.57 -2.18
N ASP A 80 -7.98 8.53 -2.53
CA ASP A 80 -8.27 9.65 -1.64
C ASP A 80 -8.96 9.21 -0.35
N ALA A 81 -9.90 8.26 -0.42
CA ALA A 81 -10.54 7.68 0.75
C ALA A 81 -9.52 6.94 1.65
N ALA A 82 -8.73 6.04 1.07
CA ALA A 82 -7.78 5.23 1.82
C ALA A 82 -6.65 6.06 2.46
N ARG A 83 -6.14 7.09 1.76
CA ARG A 83 -5.08 7.95 2.32
C ARG A 83 -5.61 8.77 3.50
N ARG A 84 -6.86 9.26 3.44
CA ARG A 84 -7.47 10.05 4.52
C ARG A 84 -7.61 9.22 5.79
N LEU A 85 -8.03 7.95 5.67
CA LEU A 85 -8.07 7.03 6.80
C LEU A 85 -6.66 6.81 7.40
N THR A 86 -5.66 6.62 6.55
CA THR A 86 -4.27 6.40 7.00
C THR A 86 -3.72 7.63 7.74
N VAL A 87 -3.98 8.83 7.22
CA VAL A 87 -3.55 10.09 7.84
C VAL A 87 -4.32 10.37 9.13
N ALA A 88 -5.62 10.09 9.20
CA ALA A 88 -6.40 10.24 10.44
C ALA A 88 -5.81 9.40 11.59
N ALA A 89 -5.43 8.14 11.31
CA ALA A 89 -4.76 7.32 12.31
C ALA A 89 -3.40 7.90 12.74
N LEU A 90 -2.64 8.50 11.81
CA LEU A 90 -1.38 9.17 12.14
C LEU A 90 -1.61 10.43 13.00
N ASP A 91 -2.65 11.21 12.71
CA ASP A 91 -3.03 12.41 13.48
C ASP A 91 -3.46 12.07 14.91
N GLU A 92 -4.07 10.90 15.11
CA GLU A 92 -4.39 10.33 16.44
C GLU A 92 -3.14 9.79 17.19
N GLY A 93 -1.95 9.89 16.58
CA GLY A 93 -0.69 9.44 17.18
C GLY A 93 -0.40 7.95 16.99
N HIS A 94 -1.20 7.22 16.22
CA HIS A 94 -0.90 5.83 15.90
C HIS A 94 0.30 5.73 14.94
N LYS A 95 0.96 4.57 14.96
CA LYS A 95 2.12 4.27 14.09
C LYS A 95 1.82 3.05 13.20
N PRO A 96 0.89 3.17 12.23
CA PRO A 96 0.34 2.03 11.53
C PRO A 96 1.28 1.54 10.40
N SER A 97 2.33 0.81 10.78
CA SER A 97 3.39 0.35 9.86
C SER A 97 2.90 -0.56 8.72
N VAL A 98 1.97 -1.48 9.01
CA VAL A 98 1.39 -2.38 7.99
C VAL A 98 0.42 -1.63 7.09
N VAL A 99 -0.44 -0.77 7.66
CA VAL A 99 -1.41 0.02 6.89
C VAL A 99 -0.70 1.00 5.96
N SER A 100 0.37 1.67 6.42
CA SER A 100 1.18 2.55 5.55
C SER A 100 1.84 1.78 4.41
N ALA A 101 2.29 0.54 4.63
CA ALA A 101 2.81 -0.32 3.56
C ALA A 101 1.71 -0.71 2.53
N ILE A 102 0.52 -1.09 3.01
CA ILE A 102 -0.66 -1.34 2.15
C ILE A 102 -0.98 -0.10 1.32
N MET A 103 -1.03 1.07 1.97
CA MET A 103 -1.35 2.34 1.34
C MET A 103 -0.33 2.68 0.24
N LYS A 104 0.98 2.60 0.54
CA LYS A 104 2.04 2.85 -0.45
C LYS A 104 1.92 1.91 -1.66
N TYR A 105 1.79 0.61 -1.41
CA TYR A 105 1.70 -0.39 -2.48
C TYR A 105 0.51 -0.11 -3.39
N HIS A 106 -0.71 -0.03 -2.82
CA HIS A 106 -1.91 0.13 -3.62
C HIS A 106 -2.04 1.52 -4.26
N ALA A 107 -1.62 2.60 -3.58
CA ALA A 107 -1.68 3.94 -4.17
C ALA A 107 -0.79 4.04 -5.40
N THR A 108 0.44 3.55 -5.32
CA THR A 108 1.43 3.69 -6.39
C THR A 108 1.10 2.81 -7.59
N GLU A 109 0.57 1.59 -7.39
CA GLU A 109 0.07 0.77 -8.50
C GLU A 109 -1.18 1.38 -9.16
N ARG A 110 -2.10 1.97 -8.38
CA ARG A 110 -3.26 2.66 -8.95
C ARG A 110 -2.89 3.94 -9.68
N MET A 111 -1.86 4.64 -9.22
CA MET A 111 -1.28 5.77 -9.95
C MET A 111 -0.71 5.30 -11.29
N ARG A 112 0.10 4.23 -11.32
CA ARG A 112 0.62 3.63 -12.56
C ARG A 112 -0.52 3.36 -13.53
N ASP A 113 -1.51 2.58 -13.08
CA ASP A 113 -2.67 2.19 -13.87
C ASP A 113 -3.44 3.42 -14.41
N SER A 114 -3.62 4.45 -13.57
CA SER A 114 -4.31 5.67 -13.97
C SER A 114 -3.53 6.47 -15.02
N VAL A 115 -2.21 6.52 -14.90
CA VAL A 115 -1.37 7.23 -15.87
C VAL A 115 -1.33 6.47 -17.21
N GLU A 116 -1.19 5.14 -17.19
CA GLU A 116 -1.23 4.29 -18.38
C GLU A 116 -2.55 4.44 -19.14
N LYS A 117 -3.69 4.28 -18.45
CA LYS A 117 -5.03 4.46 -19.06
C LYS A 117 -5.24 5.87 -19.62
N ALA A 118 -4.72 6.90 -18.93
CA ALA A 118 -4.78 8.27 -19.42
C ALA A 118 -3.98 8.43 -20.72
N MET A 119 -2.77 7.87 -20.77
CA MET A 119 -1.93 7.90 -21.98
C MET A 119 -2.63 7.23 -23.16
N ASP A 120 -3.26 6.07 -22.94
CA ASP A 120 -3.99 5.32 -23.96
C ASP A 120 -5.15 6.12 -24.56
N ILE A 121 -5.96 6.78 -23.72
CA ILE A 121 -7.06 7.63 -24.20
C ILE A 121 -6.54 8.83 -25.01
N HIS A 122 -5.38 9.37 -24.65
CA HIS A 122 -4.76 10.49 -25.37
C HIS A 122 -4.11 10.06 -26.70
N GLY A 123 -3.80 8.77 -26.85
CA GLY A 123 -3.18 8.19 -28.02
C GLY A 123 -1.84 8.88 -28.35
N GLY A 124 -1.60 9.18 -29.63
CA GLY A 124 -0.36 9.82 -30.08
C GLY A 124 0.01 11.10 -29.33
N LYS A 125 -0.98 11.87 -28.83
CA LYS A 125 -0.73 13.06 -28.01
C LYS A 125 0.00 12.74 -26.70
N GLY A 126 -0.29 11.59 -26.09
CA GLY A 126 0.36 11.16 -24.85
C GLY A 126 1.82 10.74 -25.06
N ILE A 127 2.20 10.31 -26.26
CA ILE A 127 3.54 9.77 -26.55
C ILE A 127 4.49 10.87 -27.06
N ILE A 128 3.99 11.89 -27.74
CA ILE A 128 4.81 13.01 -28.25
C ILE A 128 5.45 13.75 -27.07
N ASP A 129 6.79 13.84 -27.05
CA ASP A 129 7.49 14.65 -26.06
C ASP A 129 7.43 16.13 -26.43
N GLY A 130 7.19 16.98 -25.43
CA GLY A 130 7.06 18.43 -25.63
C GLY A 130 6.21 19.12 -24.57
N PRO A 131 6.23 20.46 -24.54
CA PRO A 131 5.60 21.25 -23.47
C PRO A 131 4.08 21.08 -23.39
N ARG A 132 3.45 20.52 -24.43
CA ARG A 132 2.00 20.26 -24.48
C ARG A 132 1.62 18.86 -24.00
N ASN A 133 2.59 18.00 -23.70
CA ASN A 133 2.35 16.67 -23.14
C ASN A 133 2.37 16.74 -21.61
N TYR A 134 1.21 17.03 -21.04
CA TYR A 134 1.03 17.13 -19.60
C TYR A 134 0.98 15.77 -18.89
N LEU A 135 1.00 14.64 -19.61
CA LEU A 135 1.03 13.29 -19.01
C LEU A 135 2.43 12.67 -19.02
N GLY A 136 3.30 13.05 -19.97
CA GLY A 136 4.61 12.44 -20.16
C GLY A 136 5.54 12.55 -18.94
N GLY A 137 5.46 13.64 -18.18
CA GLY A 137 6.17 13.78 -16.90
C GLY A 137 5.69 12.77 -15.86
N HIS A 138 4.37 12.65 -15.71
CA HIS A 138 3.76 11.68 -14.79
C HIS A 138 4.19 10.26 -15.16
N TYR A 139 4.05 9.86 -16.42
CA TYR A 139 4.40 8.52 -16.92
C TYR A 139 5.85 8.15 -16.63
N ARG A 140 6.80 9.04 -16.94
CA ARG A 140 8.23 8.83 -16.66
C ARG A 140 8.55 8.72 -15.17
N SER A 141 7.79 9.41 -14.31
CA SER A 141 8.02 9.42 -12.86
C SER A 141 7.41 8.23 -12.12
N VAL A 142 6.44 7.50 -12.72
CA VAL A 142 5.74 6.39 -12.06
C VAL A 142 6.70 5.37 -11.43
N PRO A 143 7.76 4.88 -12.11
CA PRO A 143 8.65 3.85 -11.55
C PRO A 143 9.35 4.27 -10.24
N ILE A 144 9.53 5.58 -10.03
CA ILE A 144 10.14 6.12 -8.81
C ILE A 144 9.26 5.74 -7.61
N GLY A 145 7.97 6.07 -7.63
CA GLY A 145 7.05 5.76 -6.52
C GLY A 145 6.90 4.25 -6.24
N ILE A 146 7.08 3.41 -7.27
CA ILE A 146 7.02 1.95 -7.14
C ILE A 146 8.26 1.39 -6.43
N THR A 147 9.43 1.97 -6.70
CA THR A 147 10.73 1.39 -6.33
C THR A 147 11.30 2.00 -5.05
N VAL A 148 11.14 3.31 -4.85
CA VAL A 148 11.64 4.01 -3.66
C VAL A 148 10.77 3.71 -2.43
N GLU A 149 11.27 4.10 -1.25
CA GLU A 149 10.59 3.91 0.04
C GLU A 149 10.28 2.43 0.38
N GLY A 150 11.03 1.52 -0.26
CA GLY A 150 10.81 0.07 -0.27
C GLY A 150 10.08 -0.36 -1.53
N ALA A 151 10.76 -1.09 -2.42
CA ALA A 151 10.17 -1.55 -3.67
C ALA A 151 8.89 -2.36 -3.44
N ASN A 152 7.88 -2.20 -4.29
CA ASN A 152 6.58 -2.86 -4.13
C ASN A 152 6.70 -4.40 -4.03
N ILE A 153 7.65 -5.00 -4.74
CA ILE A 153 7.97 -6.43 -4.68
C ILE A 153 8.37 -6.90 -3.27
N LEU A 154 9.11 -6.08 -2.52
CA LEU A 154 9.51 -6.37 -1.14
C LEU A 154 8.43 -5.96 -0.15
N THR A 155 7.81 -4.80 -0.37
CA THR A 155 6.76 -4.24 0.49
C THR A 155 5.60 -5.23 0.64
N ARG A 156 5.15 -5.85 -0.46
CA ARG A 156 4.09 -6.86 -0.43
C ARG A 156 4.47 -8.04 0.46
N ASN A 157 5.58 -8.70 0.17
CA ASN A 157 5.90 -9.98 0.82
C ASN A 157 6.40 -9.79 2.26
N LEU A 158 7.30 -8.83 2.49
CA LEU A 158 7.94 -8.65 3.79
C LEU A 158 7.10 -7.81 4.75
N MET A 159 6.52 -6.71 4.29
CA MET A 159 5.78 -5.79 5.16
C MET A 159 4.29 -6.14 5.24
N ILE A 160 3.60 -6.26 4.11
CA ILE A 160 2.16 -6.52 4.14
C ILE A 160 1.90 -7.95 4.65
N PHE A 161 2.48 -8.95 3.99
CA PHE A 161 2.29 -10.35 4.42
C PHE A 161 3.12 -10.69 5.66
N GLY A 162 4.44 -10.50 5.62
CA GLY A 162 5.32 -10.90 6.72
C GLY A 162 4.97 -10.19 8.04
N GLN A 163 5.11 -8.86 8.09
CA GLN A 163 4.80 -8.11 9.30
C GLN A 163 3.30 -8.11 9.63
N GLY A 164 2.42 -8.13 8.63
CA GLY A 164 0.98 -8.23 8.86
C GLY A 164 0.59 -9.55 9.53
N ALA A 165 1.10 -10.69 9.06
CA ALA A 165 0.86 -11.99 9.67
C ALA A 165 1.42 -12.05 11.09
N ILE A 166 2.68 -11.62 11.28
CA ILE A 166 3.32 -11.61 12.61
C ILE A 166 2.55 -10.76 13.61
N ARG A 167 2.13 -9.54 13.22
CA ARG A 167 1.44 -8.61 14.13
C ARG A 167 -0.04 -8.91 14.35
N SER A 168 -0.69 -9.61 13.41
CA SER A 168 -2.12 -9.93 13.53
C SER A 168 -2.34 -11.31 14.16
N HIS A 169 -1.34 -12.20 14.14
CA HIS A 169 -1.45 -13.50 14.77
C HIS A 169 -1.29 -13.38 16.30
N PRO A 170 -2.13 -14.04 17.11
CA PRO A 170 -2.11 -13.88 18.56
C PRO A 170 -0.82 -14.28 19.26
N TYR A 171 0.03 -15.10 18.61
CA TYR A 171 1.21 -15.72 19.25
C TYR A 171 2.53 -15.52 18.50
N MET A 172 2.52 -15.17 17.20
CA MET A 172 3.75 -15.21 16.39
C MET A 172 4.76 -14.12 16.80
N LEU A 173 4.29 -12.93 17.18
CA LEU A 173 5.18 -11.86 17.62
C LEU A 173 5.89 -12.26 18.92
N ASP A 174 5.15 -12.82 19.88
CA ASP A 174 5.70 -13.25 21.17
C ASP A 174 6.72 -14.37 21.00
N GLU A 175 6.48 -15.34 20.10
CA GLU A 175 7.45 -16.39 19.75
C GLU A 175 8.76 -15.81 19.18
N LEU A 176 8.65 -14.85 18.24
CA LEU A 176 9.83 -14.23 17.64
C LEU A 176 10.62 -13.38 18.64
N LEU A 177 9.92 -12.70 19.55
CA LEU A 177 10.55 -11.95 20.63
C LEU A 177 11.26 -12.87 21.62
N ALA A 178 10.65 -14.00 21.99
CA ALA A 178 11.27 -15.00 22.85
C ALA A 178 12.54 -15.61 22.24
N LEU A 179 12.54 -15.90 20.93
CA LEU A 179 13.73 -16.38 20.21
C LEU A 179 14.84 -15.32 20.07
N SER A 180 14.50 -14.05 20.21
CA SER A 180 15.44 -12.94 20.12
C SER A 180 15.95 -12.48 21.50
N ASP A 181 15.63 -13.22 22.56
CA ASP A 181 16.09 -12.91 23.92
C ASP A 181 17.60 -13.19 24.05
N ASP A 182 18.34 -12.23 24.61
CA ASP A 182 19.77 -12.36 24.88
C ASP A 182 20.05 -13.47 25.92
N ASP A 183 19.09 -13.73 26.82
CA ASP A 183 19.12 -14.84 27.77
C ASP A 183 18.43 -16.06 27.14
N ARG A 184 19.26 -17.00 26.68
CA ARG A 184 18.80 -18.18 25.97
C ARG A 184 17.89 -19.08 26.79
N GLU A 185 18.13 -19.27 28.10
CA GLU A 185 17.30 -20.16 28.91
C GLU A 185 15.91 -19.56 29.13
N ARG A 186 15.86 -18.26 29.46
CA ARG A 186 14.60 -17.52 29.58
C ARG A 186 13.84 -17.49 28.25
N GLY A 187 14.56 -17.25 27.14
CA GLY A 187 13.99 -17.22 25.80
C GLY A 187 13.35 -18.56 25.41
N LEU A 188 14.01 -19.69 25.73
CA LEU A 188 13.46 -21.02 25.47
C LEU A 188 12.20 -21.32 26.28
N ASP A 189 12.17 -20.98 27.58
CA ASP A 189 10.97 -21.19 28.42
C ASP A 189 9.78 -20.34 27.91
N ALA A 190 10.02 -19.07 27.60
CA ALA A 190 9.01 -18.18 27.04
C ALA A 190 8.53 -18.64 25.65
N PHE A 191 9.44 -19.16 24.83
CA PHE A 191 9.12 -19.71 23.52
C PHE A 191 8.24 -20.95 23.66
N ASP A 192 8.63 -21.95 24.45
CA ASP A 192 7.87 -23.19 24.63
C ASP A 192 6.44 -22.93 25.09
N LYS A 193 6.29 -22.03 26.06
CA LYS A 193 4.98 -21.62 26.58
C LYS A 193 4.09 -20.99 25.49
N THR A 194 4.68 -20.18 24.61
CA THR A 194 3.94 -19.47 23.56
C THR A 194 3.66 -20.39 22.37
N PHE A 195 4.62 -21.22 22.00
CA PHE A 195 4.53 -22.22 20.94
C PHE A 195 3.41 -23.21 21.18
N TRP A 196 3.28 -23.76 22.41
CA TRP A 196 2.19 -24.68 22.70
C TRP A 196 0.81 -24.03 22.65
N LYS A 197 0.70 -22.73 22.99
CA LYS A 197 -0.55 -21.97 22.80
C LYS A 197 -0.86 -21.76 21.32
N HIS A 198 0.15 -21.50 20.50
CA HIS A 198 0.00 -21.40 19.06
C HIS A 198 -0.46 -22.73 18.46
N VAL A 199 0.17 -23.85 18.82
CA VAL A 199 -0.25 -25.19 18.40
C VAL A 199 -1.71 -25.48 18.78
N ALA A 200 -2.07 -25.22 20.04
CA ALA A 200 -3.45 -25.40 20.51
C ALA A 200 -4.45 -24.51 19.74
N HIS A 201 -4.06 -23.27 19.42
CA HIS A 201 -4.86 -22.35 18.61
C HIS A 201 -5.07 -22.87 17.18
N ALA A 202 -4.02 -23.35 16.53
CA ALA A 202 -4.08 -23.91 15.18
C ALA A 202 -4.99 -25.14 15.13
N ILE A 203 -4.80 -26.08 16.07
CA ILE A 203 -5.63 -27.29 16.21
C ILE A 203 -7.09 -26.90 16.47
N GLY A 204 -7.33 -25.97 17.41
CA GLY A 204 -8.68 -25.52 17.76
C GLY A 204 -9.38 -24.77 16.62
N ASN A 205 -8.65 -24.00 15.80
CA ASN A 205 -9.18 -23.42 14.56
C ASN A 205 -9.51 -24.51 13.53
N GLY A 206 -8.65 -25.52 13.37
CA GLY A 206 -8.84 -26.64 12.46
C GLY A 206 -10.10 -27.45 12.76
N PHE A 207 -10.29 -27.86 14.01
CA PHE A 207 -11.51 -28.57 14.42
C PHE A 207 -12.77 -27.72 14.29
N ARG A 208 -12.70 -26.41 14.59
CA ARG A 208 -13.83 -25.49 14.37
C ARG A 208 -14.18 -25.36 12.89
N ALA A 209 -13.19 -25.21 12.02
CA ALA A 209 -13.40 -25.12 10.58
C ALA A 209 -14.01 -26.42 10.03
N TRP A 210 -13.49 -27.58 10.44
CA TRP A 210 -14.02 -28.89 10.08
C TRP A 210 -15.47 -29.06 10.55
N GLY A 211 -15.75 -28.80 11.83
CA GLY A 211 -17.10 -28.92 12.39
C GLY A 211 -18.10 -27.96 11.73
N ARG A 212 -17.71 -26.71 11.46
CA ARG A 212 -18.55 -25.76 10.73
C ARG A 212 -18.80 -26.18 9.28
N GLY A 213 -17.79 -26.75 8.61
CA GLY A 213 -17.94 -27.30 7.27
C GLY A 213 -18.97 -28.41 7.20
N TRP A 214 -18.92 -29.37 8.12
CA TRP A 214 -19.88 -30.48 8.19
C TRP A 214 -21.30 -30.07 8.59
N THR A 215 -21.44 -28.99 9.37
CA THR A 215 -22.73 -28.53 9.89
C THR A 215 -23.36 -27.43 9.04
N GLY A 216 -22.79 -27.10 7.88
CA GLY A 216 -23.25 -26.00 7.03
C GLY A 216 -23.23 -24.64 7.74
N GLY A 217 -22.35 -24.47 8.74
CA GLY A 217 -22.26 -23.25 9.53
C GLY A 217 -23.25 -23.14 10.70
N GLY A 218 -23.98 -24.20 11.07
CA GLY A 218 -24.99 -24.16 12.15
C GLY A 218 -24.47 -23.72 13.53
N PHE A 219 -23.15 -23.80 13.78
CA PHE A 219 -22.49 -23.33 15.01
C PHE A 219 -21.53 -22.14 14.77
N ALA A 220 -21.67 -21.46 13.64
CA ALA A 220 -20.95 -20.21 13.41
C ALA A 220 -21.61 -19.07 14.21
N PRO A 221 -20.85 -18.19 14.87
CA PRO A 221 -21.40 -16.93 15.34
C PRO A 221 -21.95 -16.16 14.14
N ALA A 222 -23.14 -15.58 14.32
CA ALA A 222 -23.82 -14.76 13.32
C ALA A 222 -23.00 -13.54 12.91
#